data_AF-A0A2E4MAK4-F1
#
_entry.id   AF-A0A2E4MAK4-F1
#
_cell.length_a   1.000
_cell.length_b   1.000
_cell.length_c   1.000
_cell.angle_alpha   90.00
_cell.angle_beta   90.00
_cell.angle_gamma   90.00
#
_symmetry.space_group_name_H-M   'P 1'
#
loop_
_entity.id
_entity.type
_entity.pdbx_description
1 polymer ?
#
loop_
_entity_poly.entity_id
_entity_poly.type
_entity_poly.pdbx_seq_one_letter_code
_entity_poly.pdbx_strand_id
1 'polypeptide(L)'
;MILTGEEIRRRMGETINIDPYNPDNLNPNSYNLTLHDELMVYEEVVLDMRQVNRVRRIKIPETGLVLNPNQLYLGRTVERTETHELVPMIEGRSSIGRLGLFVHITAGFGDVGFCGFWTLEMFAVQPVKIYPGISICQIFYHEVAGEITEYQSDKYQNNRDIQPSLLYRELNPDAEKEDPQLTLNFTRTAK
;
A
#
# COMPACT_ATOMS: atom_id res chain seq x y z
N MET A 1 5.62 -19.09 -11.73
CA MET A 1 5.88 -18.28 -12.94
C MET A 1 5.16 -16.94 -12.77
N ILE A 2 5.24 -15.98 -13.72
CA ILE A 2 4.51 -14.70 -13.63
C ILE A 2 3.27 -14.77 -14.52
N LEU A 3 2.12 -14.28 -14.05
CA LEU A 3 0.90 -14.23 -14.84
C LEU A 3 0.98 -13.16 -15.94
N THR A 4 0.41 -13.47 -17.11
CA THR A 4 0.15 -12.47 -18.15
C THR A 4 -1.04 -11.59 -17.75
N GLY A 5 -1.20 -10.44 -18.40
CA GLY A 5 -2.36 -9.56 -18.21
C GLY A 5 -3.68 -10.27 -18.50
N GLU A 6 -3.73 -11.03 -19.58
CA GLU A 6 -4.93 -11.81 -19.91
C GLU A 6 -5.26 -12.88 -18.86
N GLU A 7 -4.24 -13.46 -18.23
CA GLU A 7 -4.43 -14.41 -17.14
C GLU A 7 -4.90 -13.70 -15.86
N ILE A 8 -4.38 -12.52 -15.55
CA ILE A 8 -4.90 -11.66 -14.47
C ILE A 8 -6.38 -11.38 -14.72
N ARG A 9 -6.73 -10.92 -15.93
CA ARG A 9 -8.12 -10.64 -16.34
C ARG A 9 -9.02 -11.86 -16.22
N ARG A 10 -8.51 -13.05 -16.57
CA ARG A 10 -9.25 -14.32 -16.48
C ARG A 10 -9.56 -14.70 -15.03
N ARG A 11 -8.64 -14.46 -14.10
CA ARG A 11 -8.80 -14.80 -12.67
C ARG A 11 -9.53 -13.73 -11.84
N MET A 12 -9.89 -12.59 -12.45
CA MET A 12 -10.68 -11.55 -11.79
C MET A 12 -12.02 -12.11 -11.30
N GLY A 13 -12.35 -11.91 -10.02
CA GLY A 13 -13.58 -12.44 -9.40
C GLY A 13 -13.45 -13.87 -8.86
N GLU A 14 -12.31 -14.55 -9.10
CA GLU A 14 -12.03 -15.90 -8.62
C GLU A 14 -10.93 -15.84 -7.56
N THR A 15 -9.67 -15.77 -8.00
CA THR A 15 -8.49 -15.73 -7.10
C THR A 15 -7.84 -14.37 -7.03
N ILE A 16 -8.27 -13.42 -7.89
CA ILE A 16 -7.79 -12.03 -7.89
C ILE A 16 -9.02 -11.13 -7.84
N ASN A 17 -9.07 -10.19 -6.89
CA ASN A 17 -10.00 -9.06 -6.95
C ASN A 17 -9.22 -7.76 -6.88
N ILE A 18 -9.62 -6.79 -7.70
CA ILE A 18 -9.09 -5.42 -7.73
C ILE A 18 -10.31 -4.50 -7.79
N ASP A 19 -10.47 -3.62 -6.81
CA ASP A 19 -11.62 -2.73 -6.71
C ASP A 19 -11.19 -1.30 -6.39
N PRO A 20 -11.43 -0.32 -7.28
CA PRO A 20 -12.07 -0.46 -8.59
C PRO A 20 -11.16 -1.09 -9.66
N TYR A 21 -11.73 -1.92 -10.54
CA TYR A 21 -11.04 -2.43 -11.73
C TYR A 21 -11.30 -1.56 -12.96
N ASN A 22 -10.25 -1.22 -13.70
CA ASN A 22 -10.31 -0.54 -14.99
C ASN A 22 -9.50 -1.34 -16.03
N PRO A 23 -10.14 -1.87 -17.09
CA PRO A 23 -9.44 -2.59 -18.16
C PRO A 23 -8.26 -1.84 -18.79
N ASP A 24 -8.29 -0.50 -18.85
CA ASP A 24 -7.22 0.31 -19.43
C ASP A 24 -5.92 0.31 -18.60
N ASN A 25 -6.01 -0.12 -17.34
CA ASN A 25 -4.85 -0.28 -16.46
C ASN A 25 -4.16 -1.64 -16.61
N LEU A 26 -4.73 -2.57 -17.38
CA LEU A 26 -4.14 -3.89 -17.60
C LEU A 26 -2.95 -3.82 -18.57
N ASN A 27 -1.80 -4.34 -18.15
CA ASN A 27 -0.58 -4.43 -18.93
C ASN A 27 -0.31 -5.88 -19.37
N PRO A 28 0.69 -6.15 -20.22
CA PRO A 28 0.99 -7.52 -20.67
C PRO A 28 1.25 -8.57 -19.57
N ASN A 29 1.68 -8.15 -18.37
CA ASN A 29 2.02 -9.03 -17.25
C ASN A 29 1.86 -8.36 -15.87
N SER A 30 1.04 -7.30 -15.80
CA SER A 30 0.78 -6.54 -14.58
C SER A 30 -0.50 -5.74 -14.72
N TYR A 31 -0.93 -5.07 -13.65
CA TYR A 31 -2.03 -4.12 -13.65
C TYR A 31 -1.57 -2.83 -12.94
N ASN A 32 -1.82 -1.67 -13.53
CA ASN A 32 -1.44 -0.38 -12.92
C ASN A 32 -2.38 -0.03 -11.76
N LEU A 33 -1.81 0.32 -10.60
CA LEU A 33 -2.56 0.83 -9.44
C LEU A 33 -2.38 2.35 -9.33
N THR A 34 -3.39 3.05 -8.85
CA THR A 34 -3.47 4.51 -8.81
C THR A 34 -3.25 5.08 -7.42
N LEU A 35 -2.70 6.28 -7.35
CA LEU A 35 -2.38 6.95 -6.09
C LEU A 35 -3.61 7.56 -5.42
N HIS A 36 -3.85 7.23 -4.16
CA HIS A 36 -4.89 7.89 -3.35
C HIS A 36 -4.54 9.36 -3.10
N ASP A 37 -5.54 10.18 -2.78
CA ASP A 37 -5.39 11.65 -2.69
C ASP A 37 -4.96 12.15 -1.31
N GLU A 38 -4.54 11.24 -0.43
CA GLU A 38 -3.95 11.52 0.87
C GLU A 38 -2.63 10.79 1.06
N LEU A 39 -1.74 11.41 1.83
CA LEU A 39 -0.50 10.86 2.34
C LEU A 39 -0.46 11.01 3.86
N MET A 40 0.47 10.30 4.48
CA MET A 40 0.78 10.35 5.90
C MET A 40 2.30 10.50 6.07
N VAL A 41 2.70 11.31 7.04
CA VAL A 41 4.11 11.48 7.41
C VAL A 41 4.27 11.37 8.92
N TYR A 42 5.41 10.82 9.36
CA TYR A 42 5.76 10.82 10.79
C TYR A 42 6.13 12.22 11.26
N GLU A 43 5.82 12.54 12.52
CA GLU A 43 6.17 13.81 13.15
C GLU A 43 7.48 13.75 13.92
N GLU A 44 7.89 12.56 14.34
CA GLU A 44 9.14 12.33 15.05
C GLU A 44 10.36 12.42 14.13
N VAL A 45 11.47 12.93 14.69
CA VAL A 45 12.79 12.88 14.03
C VAL A 45 13.40 11.48 14.14
N VAL A 46 13.17 10.80 15.28
CA VAL A 46 13.64 9.44 15.54
C VAL A 46 12.43 8.54 15.70
N LEU A 47 12.31 7.54 14.83
CA LEU A 47 11.23 6.55 14.91
C LEU A 47 11.66 5.42 15.85
N ASP A 48 10.87 5.17 16.90
CA ASP A 48 11.05 4.03 17.79
C ASP A 48 10.12 2.90 17.38
N MET A 49 10.68 1.75 17.02
CA MET A 49 9.94 0.55 16.66
C MET A 49 9.13 -0.06 17.82
N ARG A 50 9.39 0.35 19.06
CA ARG A 50 8.66 -0.09 20.28
C ARG A 50 7.55 0.86 20.71
N GLN A 51 7.35 1.96 20.00
CA GLN A 51 6.35 2.96 20.37
C GLN A 51 5.40 3.25 19.19
N VAL A 52 4.24 3.81 19.54
CA VAL A 52 3.36 4.40 18.54
C VAL A 52 3.94 5.76 18.16
N ASN A 53 4.43 5.87 16.93
CA ASN A 53 4.96 7.13 16.40
C ASN A 53 3.79 8.00 15.91
N ARG A 54 3.83 9.32 16.13
CA ARG A 54 2.77 10.22 15.68
C ARG A 54 2.88 10.42 14.18
N VAL A 55 1.71 10.55 13.59
CA VAL A 55 1.58 10.82 12.16
C VAL A 55 0.62 11.95 11.92
N ARG A 56 0.81 12.65 10.81
CA ARG A 56 -0.13 13.63 10.31
C ARG A 56 -0.45 13.36 8.84
N ARG A 57 -1.67 13.68 8.44
CA ARG A 57 -2.13 13.54 7.06
C ARG A 57 -1.80 14.77 6.23
N ILE A 58 -1.61 14.54 4.93
CA ILE A 58 -1.39 15.56 3.92
C ILE A 58 -2.30 15.24 2.74
N LYS A 59 -3.18 16.17 2.37
CA LYS A 59 -3.97 16.06 1.14
C LYS A 59 -3.09 16.37 -0.07
N ILE A 60 -3.21 15.60 -1.14
CA ILE A 60 -2.63 15.91 -2.45
C ILE A 60 -3.66 16.77 -3.21
N PRO A 61 -3.41 18.07 -3.45
CA PRO A 61 -4.32 18.90 -4.22
C PRO A 61 -4.36 18.45 -5.69
N GLU A 62 -5.44 18.76 -6.41
CA GLU A 62 -5.51 18.56 -7.87
C GLU A 62 -4.40 19.32 -8.62
N THR A 63 -3.95 20.45 -8.07
CA THR A 63 -2.82 21.23 -8.59
C THR A 63 -1.46 20.57 -8.34
N GLY A 64 -1.42 19.46 -7.61
CA GLY A 64 -0.27 18.63 -7.29
C GLY A 64 0.47 19.03 -6.00
N LEU A 65 1.17 18.06 -5.43
CA LEU A 65 1.98 18.20 -4.21
C LEU A 65 3.45 17.92 -4.53
N VAL A 66 4.38 18.75 -4.03
CA VAL A 66 5.81 18.48 -4.16
C VAL A 66 6.27 17.62 -2.98
N LEU A 67 6.77 16.42 -3.27
CA LEU A 67 7.48 15.58 -2.32
C LEU A 67 8.93 16.04 -2.23
N ASN A 68 9.44 16.23 -1.01
CA ASN A 68 10.81 16.65 -0.78
C ASN A 68 11.72 15.44 -0.49
N PRO A 69 13.02 15.53 -0.80
CA PRO A 69 13.99 14.53 -0.38
C PRO A 69 14.11 14.41 1.14
N ASN A 70 14.66 13.28 1.60
CA ASN A 70 14.91 12.97 3.02
C ASN A 70 13.65 12.90 3.90
N GLN A 71 12.49 12.69 3.29
CA GLN A 71 11.23 12.47 3.98
C GLN A 71 10.55 11.22 3.41
N LEU A 72 10.08 10.35 4.30
CA LEU A 72 9.19 9.25 3.95
C LEU A 72 7.75 9.77 3.90
N TYR A 73 7.06 9.48 2.81
CA TYR A 73 5.62 9.70 2.67
C TYR A 73 4.94 8.34 2.56
N LEU A 74 4.05 8.04 3.50
CA LEU A 74 3.18 6.86 3.41
C LEU A 74 1.94 7.24 2.60
N GLY A 75 1.73 6.56 1.48
CA GLY A 75 0.51 6.66 0.69
C GLY A 75 -0.24 5.34 0.69
N ARG A 76 -1.32 5.30 -0.08
CA ARG A 76 -1.95 4.03 -0.45
C ARG A 76 -2.43 4.04 -1.89
N THR A 77 -2.71 2.86 -2.43
CA THR A 77 -3.44 2.72 -3.68
C THR A 77 -4.92 3.10 -3.51
N VAL A 78 -5.54 3.57 -4.59
CA VAL A 78 -7.01 3.72 -4.64
C VAL A 78 -7.66 2.35 -4.71
N GLU A 79 -7.06 1.41 -5.42
CA GLU A 79 -7.56 0.07 -5.58
C GLU A 79 -7.25 -0.77 -4.34
N ARG A 80 -8.30 -1.39 -3.80
CA ARG A 80 -8.20 -2.46 -2.83
C ARG A 80 -8.04 -3.77 -3.58
N THR A 81 -7.06 -4.59 -3.20
CA THR A 81 -6.84 -5.89 -3.84
C THR A 81 -7.12 -7.03 -2.88
N GLU A 82 -7.47 -8.17 -3.42
CA GLU A 82 -7.55 -9.45 -2.73
C GLU A 82 -6.92 -10.51 -3.62
N THR A 83 -6.11 -11.40 -3.04
CA THR A 83 -5.35 -12.37 -3.83
C THR A 83 -5.28 -13.70 -3.11
N HIS A 84 -5.72 -14.75 -3.79
CA HIS A 84 -5.64 -16.14 -3.37
C HIS A 84 -4.75 -16.93 -4.33
N GLU A 85 -4.15 -18.03 -3.85
CA GLU A 85 -3.31 -18.97 -4.63
C GLU A 85 -2.05 -18.39 -5.29
N LEU A 86 -1.81 -17.09 -5.15
CA LEU A 86 -0.78 -16.34 -5.84
C LEU A 86 -0.07 -15.41 -4.86
N VAL A 87 1.19 -15.12 -5.14
CA VAL A 87 1.95 -14.08 -4.45
C VAL A 87 1.80 -12.79 -5.24
N PRO A 88 1.05 -11.79 -4.73
CA PRO A 88 1.02 -10.48 -5.35
C PRO A 88 2.29 -9.70 -5.05
N MET A 89 2.75 -8.90 -6.01
CA MET A 89 3.89 -8.01 -5.85
C MET A 89 3.61 -6.66 -6.48
N ILE A 90 3.99 -5.57 -5.80
CA ILE A 90 3.95 -4.23 -6.36
C ILE A 90 5.35 -3.74 -6.74
N GLU A 91 5.42 -3.02 -7.86
CA GLU A 91 6.63 -2.36 -8.32
C GLU A 91 6.35 -0.95 -8.82
N GLY A 92 7.38 -0.10 -8.75
CA GLY A 92 7.35 1.20 -9.39
C GLY A 92 7.16 1.09 -10.90
N ARG A 93 6.49 2.06 -11.50
CA ARG A 93 6.48 2.21 -12.96
C ARG A 93 7.79 2.84 -13.41
N SER A 94 8.34 2.38 -14.53
CA SER A 94 9.63 2.91 -15.04
C SER A 94 9.60 4.43 -15.19
N SER A 95 8.49 5.01 -15.67
CA SER A 95 8.34 6.47 -15.81
C SER A 95 8.40 7.21 -14.47
N ILE A 96 7.90 6.62 -13.39
CA ILE A 96 7.94 7.19 -12.04
C ILE A 96 9.35 7.10 -11.48
N GLY A 97 9.98 5.93 -11.60
CA GLY A 97 11.38 5.73 -11.16
C GLY A 97 12.37 6.65 -11.88
N ARG A 98 12.14 6.98 -13.15
CA ARG A 98 12.96 7.94 -13.93
C ARG A 98 12.89 9.38 -13.42
N LEU A 99 11.86 9.74 -12.66
CA LEU A 99 11.79 11.01 -11.93
C LEU A 99 12.52 10.96 -10.59
N GLY A 100 13.07 9.80 -10.22
CA GLY A 100 13.70 9.58 -8.91
C GLY A 100 12.69 9.39 -7.78
N LEU A 101 11.47 8.94 -8.08
CA LEU A 101 10.46 8.61 -7.07
C LEU A 101 10.39 7.08 -6.86
N PHE A 102 10.73 6.65 -5.66
CA PHE A 102 10.44 5.31 -5.16
C PHE A 102 9.01 5.28 -4.64
N VAL A 103 8.30 4.18 -4.87
CA VAL A 103 6.90 3.98 -4.42
C VAL A 103 6.77 2.91 -3.33
N HIS A 104 7.83 2.10 -3.19
CA HIS A 104 8.10 1.22 -2.05
C HIS A 104 9.61 1.29 -1.79
N ILE A 105 10.04 1.10 -0.53
CA ILE A 105 11.46 1.07 -0.18
C ILE A 105 11.93 -0.38 -0.02
N THR A 106 11.12 -1.21 0.64
CA THR A 106 11.53 -2.58 0.97
C THR A 106 10.48 -3.66 0.69
N ALA A 107 9.20 -3.36 0.90
CA ALA A 107 8.14 -4.37 0.93
C ALA A 107 7.24 -4.32 -0.32
N GLY A 108 7.79 -4.68 -1.48
CA GLY A 108 6.99 -4.93 -2.68
C GLY A 108 6.29 -6.30 -2.70
N PHE A 109 6.70 -7.23 -1.83
CA PHE A 109 6.15 -8.59 -1.70
C PHE A 109 4.87 -8.58 -0.86
N GLY A 110 3.77 -9.11 -1.39
CA GLY A 110 2.57 -9.39 -0.61
C GLY A 110 2.37 -10.88 -0.39
N ASP A 111 1.81 -11.23 0.77
CA ASP A 111 1.52 -12.61 1.12
C ASP A 111 0.32 -13.17 0.35
N VAL A 112 0.30 -14.49 0.14
CA VAL A 112 -0.87 -15.19 -0.39
C VAL A 112 -2.04 -15.03 0.58
N GLY A 113 -3.22 -14.64 0.10
CA GLY A 113 -4.38 -14.34 0.94
C GLY A 113 -4.48 -12.88 1.38
N PHE A 114 -3.52 -12.01 1.04
CA PHE A 114 -3.60 -10.58 1.40
C PHE A 114 -4.82 -9.89 0.74
N CYS A 115 -5.51 -9.06 1.55
CA CYS A 115 -6.74 -8.39 1.20
C CYS A 115 -6.73 -6.96 1.79
N GLY A 116 -6.57 -5.92 0.97
CA GLY A 116 -6.45 -4.55 1.47
C GLY A 116 -5.93 -3.55 0.45
N PHE A 117 -5.73 -2.30 0.87
CA PHE A 117 -4.99 -1.32 0.08
C PHE A 117 -3.49 -1.57 0.23
N TRP A 118 -2.74 -1.29 -0.83
CA TRP A 118 -1.28 -1.34 -0.78
C TRP A 118 -0.77 -0.05 -0.18
N THR A 119 -0.03 -0.15 0.93
CA THR A 119 0.69 0.99 1.49
C THR A 119 1.89 1.28 0.61
N LEU A 120 2.07 2.55 0.24
CA LEU A 120 3.16 3.03 -0.58
C LEU A 120 4.19 3.73 0.31
N GLU A 121 5.43 3.24 0.32
CA GLU A 121 6.55 3.86 1.02
C GLU A 121 7.27 4.80 0.04
N MET A 122 6.73 6.01 -0.12
CA MET A 122 7.18 6.93 -1.15
C MET A 122 8.38 7.76 -0.69
N PHE A 123 9.44 7.74 -1.49
CA PHE A 123 10.68 8.49 -1.23
C PHE A 123 11.19 9.12 -2.51
N ALA A 124 11.43 10.43 -2.49
CA ALA A 124 11.90 11.17 -3.65
C ALA A 124 13.39 11.49 -3.53
N VAL A 125 14.18 11.15 -4.55
CA VAL A 125 15.62 11.50 -4.61
C VAL A 125 15.81 13.00 -4.86
N GLN A 126 14.93 13.58 -5.68
CA GLN A 126 14.84 15.01 -5.97
C GLN A 126 13.43 15.49 -5.63
N PRO A 127 13.18 16.81 -5.52
CA PRO A 127 11.81 17.30 -5.40
C PRO A 127 10.95 16.82 -6.59
N VAL A 128 9.91 16.03 -6.33
CA VAL A 128 9.01 15.48 -7.36
C VAL A 128 7.60 15.95 -7.09
N LYS A 129 6.97 16.56 -8.10
CA LYS A 129 5.56 16.95 -8.02
C LYS A 129 4.68 15.79 -8.45
N ILE A 130 3.77 15.37 -7.57
CA ILE A 130 2.82 14.27 -7.77
C ILE A 130 1.39 14.80 -7.82
N TYR A 131 0.48 13.98 -8.36
CA TYR A 131 -0.94 14.28 -8.50
C TYR A 131 -1.77 13.08 -8.04
N PRO A 132 -2.96 13.29 -7.47
CA PRO A 132 -3.83 12.18 -7.09
C PRO A 132 -4.35 11.44 -8.34
N GLY A 133 -4.69 10.15 -8.18
CA GLY A 133 -5.32 9.33 -9.23
C GLY A 133 -4.40 8.88 -10.37
N ILE A 134 -3.12 9.30 -10.39
CA ILE A 134 -2.17 8.81 -11.39
C ILE A 134 -1.85 7.33 -11.15
N SER A 135 -1.63 6.56 -12.22
CA SER A 135 -1.03 5.23 -12.12
C SER A 135 0.38 5.34 -11.52
N ILE A 136 0.55 4.95 -10.26
CA ILE A 136 1.77 5.21 -9.49
C ILE A 136 2.68 3.99 -9.44
N CYS A 137 2.09 2.81 -9.28
CA CYS A 137 2.76 1.53 -9.26
C CYS A 137 2.01 0.53 -10.13
N GLN A 138 2.50 -0.69 -10.19
CA GLN A 138 1.84 -1.81 -10.87
C GLN A 138 1.94 -3.05 -10.01
N ILE A 139 0.88 -3.85 -10.00
CA ILE A 139 0.83 -5.16 -9.35
C ILE A 139 0.99 -6.28 -10.38
N PHE A 140 1.74 -7.31 -10.04
CA PHE A 140 1.87 -8.55 -10.80
C PHE A 140 1.85 -9.73 -9.84
N TYR A 141 1.67 -10.93 -10.39
CA TYR A 141 1.37 -12.12 -9.60
C TYR A 141 2.31 -13.24 -9.95
N HIS A 142 2.88 -13.85 -8.92
CA HIS A 142 3.68 -15.06 -9.01
C HIS A 142 2.85 -16.27 -8.61
N GLU A 143 2.92 -17.32 -9.41
CA GLU A 143 2.47 -18.64 -8.96
C GLU A 143 3.43 -19.17 -7.90
N VAL A 144 2.85 -19.79 -6.87
CA VAL A 144 3.54 -20.47 -5.78
C VAL A 144 3.35 -21.98 -5.90
N ALA A 145 4.28 -22.77 -5.36
CA ALA A 145 4.23 -24.22 -5.38
C ALA A 145 4.23 -24.79 -3.95
N GLY A 146 3.47 -25.87 -3.73
CA GLY A 146 3.32 -26.53 -2.43
C GLY A 146 1.96 -26.26 -1.79
N GLU A 147 1.77 -26.74 -0.57
CA GLU A 147 0.57 -26.43 0.22
C GLU A 147 0.58 -24.96 0.61
N ILE A 148 -0.57 -24.30 0.42
CA ILE A 148 -0.72 -22.86 0.67
C ILE A 148 -1.28 -22.64 2.06
N THR A 149 -0.60 -21.81 2.84
CA THR A 149 -1.13 -21.21 4.08
C THR A 149 -1.35 -19.73 3.81
N GLU A 150 -2.59 -19.27 3.94
CA GLU A 150 -2.93 -17.88 3.67
C GLU A 150 -2.56 -16.95 4.83
N TYR A 151 -2.31 -15.69 4.47
CA TYR A 151 -2.02 -14.61 5.38
C TYR A 151 -3.20 -14.32 6.32
N GLN A 152 -2.95 -14.53 7.61
CA GLN A 152 -3.88 -14.20 8.69
C GLN A 152 -3.13 -13.36 9.73
N SER A 153 -3.41 -12.06 9.75
CA SER A 153 -2.72 -11.11 10.64
C SER A 153 -3.62 -9.92 10.96
N ASP A 154 -3.75 -9.59 12.23
CA ASP A 154 -4.50 -8.42 12.68
C ASP A 154 -3.74 -7.09 12.50
N LYS A 155 -2.55 -7.12 11.89
CA LYS A 155 -1.76 -5.92 11.63
C LYS A 155 -2.25 -5.17 10.40
N TYR A 156 -2.19 -5.80 9.23
CA TYR A 156 -2.41 -5.10 7.96
C TYR A 156 -3.45 -5.76 7.06
N GLN A 157 -3.96 -6.94 7.45
CA GLN A 157 -5.02 -7.62 6.71
C GLN A 157 -6.31 -6.82 6.81
N ASN A 158 -7.09 -6.80 5.73
CA ASN A 158 -8.35 -6.06 5.61
C ASN A 158 -8.24 -4.56 5.90
N ASN A 159 -7.05 -3.95 5.73
CA ASN A 159 -6.87 -2.53 5.95
C ASN A 159 -7.83 -1.70 5.08
N ARG A 160 -8.20 -0.52 5.59
CA ARG A 160 -9.17 0.39 4.96
C ARG A 160 -8.63 1.80 4.73
N ASP A 161 -7.37 2.04 5.09
CA ASP A 161 -6.75 3.36 5.11
C ASP A 161 -5.22 3.23 5.08
N ILE A 162 -4.51 4.33 4.93
CA ILE A 162 -3.05 4.41 5.02
C ILE A 162 -2.63 3.93 6.41
N GLN A 163 -1.80 2.87 6.47
CA GLN A 163 -1.37 2.27 7.72
C GLN A 163 0.03 2.76 8.11
N PRO A 164 0.22 3.34 9.31
CA PRO A 164 1.55 3.47 9.88
C PRO A 164 2.08 2.08 10.28
N SER A 165 3.37 2.00 10.63
CA SER A 165 3.94 0.76 11.12
C SER A 165 3.32 0.34 12.46
N LEU A 166 2.88 -0.91 12.53
CA LEU A 166 2.39 -1.59 13.74
C LEU A 166 3.46 -2.54 14.32
N LEU A 167 4.74 -2.29 14.04
CA LEU A 167 5.84 -3.12 14.55
C LEU A 167 5.88 -3.13 16.08
N TYR A 168 5.48 -2.03 16.73
CA TYR A 168 5.40 -1.97 18.19
C TYR A 168 4.51 -3.06 18.79
N ARG A 169 3.48 -3.56 18.08
CA ARG A 169 2.65 -4.66 18.58
C ARG A 169 3.42 -5.97 18.77
N GLU A 170 4.54 -6.16 18.08
CA GLU A 170 5.45 -7.29 18.32
C GLU A 170 6.42 -7.02 19.47
N LEU A 171 6.91 -5.78 19.60
CA LEU A 171 8.03 -5.46 20.48
C LEU A 171 7.63 -4.88 21.83
N ASN A 172 6.44 -4.27 21.91
CA ASN A 172 5.83 -3.65 23.07
C ASN A 172 4.29 -3.53 22.88
N PRO A 173 3.54 -4.62 23.08
CA PRO A 173 2.08 -4.64 22.88
C PRO A 173 1.32 -3.61 23.73
N ASP A 174 1.87 -3.19 24.86
CA ASP A 174 1.25 -2.21 25.75
C ASP A 174 1.34 -0.77 25.23
N ALA A 175 2.20 -0.48 24.24
CA ALA A 175 2.35 0.86 23.67
C ALA A 175 1.05 1.43 23.08
N GLU A 176 0.13 0.56 22.65
CA GLU A 176 -1.16 0.98 22.08
C GLU A 176 -2.05 1.72 23.10
N LYS A 177 -1.88 1.46 24.40
CA LYS A 177 -2.60 2.17 25.48
C LYS A 177 -2.15 3.63 25.60
N GLU A 178 -0.97 3.94 25.09
CA GLU A 178 -0.37 5.26 25.10
C GLU A 178 -0.43 5.92 23.72
N ASP A 179 -1.25 5.39 22.79
CA ASP A 179 -1.40 5.97 21.45
C ASP A 179 -1.82 7.45 21.56
N PRO A 180 -0.94 8.39 21.16
CA PRO A 180 -1.23 9.82 21.25
C PRO A 180 -2.23 10.28 20.18
N GLN A 181 -2.59 9.42 19.21
CA GLN A 181 -3.49 9.76 18.12
C GLN A 181 -4.96 9.62 18.53
N LEU A 182 -5.76 10.65 18.23
CA LEU A 182 -7.20 10.58 18.42
C LEU A 182 -7.81 9.67 17.36
N THR A 183 -8.28 8.49 17.75
CA THR A 183 -9.03 7.61 16.86
C THR A 183 -10.49 8.03 16.79
N LEU A 184 -11.00 8.29 15.58
CA LEU A 184 -12.44 8.38 15.37
C LEU A 184 -13.03 6.97 15.47
N ASN A 185 -13.86 6.72 16.49
CA ASN A 185 -14.55 5.45 16.68
C ASN A 185 -15.62 5.25 15.60
N PHE A 186 -15.26 4.67 14.46
CA PHE A 186 -16.21 4.32 13.40
C PHE A 186 -16.97 2.99 13.65
N THR A 187 -16.81 2.37 14.82
CA THR A 187 -17.51 1.13 15.20
C THR A 187 -17.99 1.14 16.65
N ARG A 188 -19.18 1.72 16.87
CA ARG A 188 -20.13 1.32 17.92
C ARG A 188 -21.58 1.47 17.45
N THR A 189 -21.86 1.01 16.23
CA THR A 189 -23.24 0.80 15.76
C THR A 189 -23.31 -0.46 14.93
N ALA A 190 -23.32 -1.59 15.63
CA ALA A 190 -24.02 -2.80 15.22
C ALA A 190 -24.43 -3.51 16.53
N LYS A 191 -25.72 -3.39 16.86
CA LYS A 191 -26.42 -4.34 17.72
C LYS A 191 -27.10 -5.34 16.80
#